data_AF-A0A557S0J2-F1
#
_entry.id   AF-A0A557S0J2-F1
#
_cell.length_a   1.000
_cell.length_b   1.000
_cell.length_c   1.000
_cell.angle_alpha   90.00
_cell.angle_beta   90.00
_cell.angle_gamma   90.00
#
_symmetry.space_group_name_H-M   'P 1'
#
loop_
_entity.id
_entity.type
_entity.pdbx_description
1 polymer ?
#
loop_
_entity_poly.entity_id
_entity_poly.type
_entity_poly.pdbx_seq_one_letter_code
_entity_poly.pdbx_strand_id
1 'polypeptide(L)'
;MDADLAAMNAPDEIRQKVQVSSDDFYVLEENWTAVMAWLTVQTQMTRTGFRYEGMEAGLRMATIESTPEIFSKLQVMEGAVLAVWNNHST
;
A
#
# COMPACT_ATOMS: atom_id res chain seq x y z
N MET A 1 -0.53 -6.25 -15.03
CA MET A 1 -0.58 -4.78 -14.97
C MET A 1 -2.02 -4.27 -14.97
N ASP A 2 -2.80 -4.38 -16.05
CA ASP A 2 -4.21 -3.92 -16.06
C ASP A 2 -5.09 -4.74 -15.10
N ALA A 3 -4.85 -6.06 -15.03
CA ALA A 3 -5.49 -6.96 -14.08
C ALA A 3 -5.12 -6.65 -12.61
N ASP A 4 -3.89 -6.20 -12.34
CA ASP A 4 -3.42 -5.87 -10.99
C ASP A 4 -4.01 -4.54 -10.51
N LEU A 5 -4.07 -3.53 -11.39
CA LEU A 5 -4.72 -2.25 -11.09
C LEU A 5 -6.23 -2.38 -10.86
N ALA A 6 -6.88 -3.25 -11.64
CA ALA A 6 -8.27 -3.61 -11.42
C ALA A 6 -8.46 -4.36 -10.10
N ALA A 7 -7.56 -5.30 -9.76
CA ALA A 7 -7.59 -6.03 -8.49
C ALA A 7 -7.37 -5.11 -7.26
N MET A 8 -6.67 -4.00 -7.44
CA MET A 8 -6.41 -3.00 -6.41
C MET A 8 -7.45 -1.86 -6.36
N ASN A 9 -8.55 -1.94 -7.14
CA ASN A 9 -9.58 -0.89 -7.24
C ASN A 9 -9.02 0.51 -7.60
N ALA A 10 -7.97 0.57 -8.42
CA ALA A 10 -7.45 1.86 -8.88
C ALA A 10 -8.53 2.63 -9.67
N PRO A 11 -8.69 3.95 -9.51
CA PRO A 11 -9.62 4.75 -10.31
C PRO A 11 -9.37 4.62 -11.82
N ASP A 12 -10.42 4.68 -12.64
CA ASP A 12 -10.33 4.46 -14.10
C ASP A 12 -9.39 5.46 -14.78
N GLU A 13 -9.30 6.68 -14.26
CA GLU A 13 -8.38 7.73 -14.70
C GLU A 13 -6.90 7.35 -14.51
N ILE A 14 -6.57 6.56 -13.49
CA ILE A 14 -5.22 6.04 -13.24
C ILE A 14 -4.93 4.89 -14.20
N ARG A 15 -5.89 3.98 -14.42
CA ARG A 15 -5.72 2.83 -15.33
C ARG A 15 -5.44 3.27 -16.77
N GLN A 16 -6.14 4.30 -17.25
CA GLN A 16 -5.92 4.86 -18.58
C GLN A 16 -4.54 5.52 -18.75
N LYS A 17 -3.99 6.15 -17.70
CA LYS A 17 -2.63 6.71 -17.74
C LYS A 17 -1.55 5.63 -17.75
N VAL A 18 -1.82 4.49 -17.10
CA VAL A 18 -0.84 3.43 -16.90
C VAL A 18 -0.73 2.50 -18.12
N GLN A 19 -1.78 2.37 -18.95
CA GLN A 19 -1.71 1.64 -20.24
C GLN A 19 -0.66 2.20 -21.22
N VAL A 20 -0.09 3.39 -20.97
CA VAL A 20 0.90 4.06 -21.82
C VAL A 20 2.35 3.85 -21.34
N SER A 21 2.57 3.33 -20.13
CA SER A 21 3.91 3.27 -19.52
C SER A 21 4.56 1.90 -19.71
N SER A 22 5.74 1.89 -20.35
CA SER A 22 6.70 0.77 -20.25
C SER A 22 7.03 0.50 -18.78
N ASP A 23 7.49 -0.72 -18.49
CA ASP A 23 7.82 -1.38 -17.21
C ASP A 23 8.57 -0.60 -16.08
N ASP A 24 8.73 0.72 -16.19
CA ASP A 24 9.34 1.58 -15.19
C ASP A 24 8.27 2.33 -14.37
N PHE A 25 8.21 2.06 -13.07
CA PHE A 25 7.47 2.90 -12.14
C PHE A 25 8.21 4.23 -11.97
N TYR A 26 7.71 5.28 -12.61
CA TYR A 26 8.22 6.62 -12.38
C TYR A 26 7.69 7.18 -11.07
N VAL A 27 8.59 7.39 -10.11
CA VAL A 27 8.27 8.13 -8.89
C VAL A 27 8.35 9.63 -9.21
N LEU A 28 7.20 10.23 -9.47
CA LEU A 28 7.08 11.68 -9.64
C LEU A 28 7.17 12.36 -8.26
N GLU A 29 7.63 13.62 -8.23
CA GLU A 29 7.77 14.40 -7.00
C GLU A 29 6.43 14.50 -6.24
N GLU A 30 5.33 14.65 -6.97
CA GLU A 30 3.94 14.63 -6.47
C GLU A 30 3.53 13.31 -5.78
N ASN A 31 4.18 12.20 -6.13
CA ASN A 31 3.87 10.87 -5.58
C ASN A 31 4.87 10.43 -4.49
N TRP A 32 5.89 11.24 -4.20
CA TRP A 32 6.96 10.88 -3.26
C TRP A 32 6.44 10.53 -1.86
N THR A 33 5.46 11.29 -1.38
CA THR A 33 4.80 11.04 -0.08
C THR A 33 4.14 9.66 -0.03
N ALA A 34 3.45 9.25 -1.10
CA ALA A 34 2.82 7.94 -1.16
C ALA A 34 3.85 6.80 -1.19
N VAL A 35 4.97 6.99 -1.91
CA VAL A 35 6.08 6.03 -1.94
C VAL A 35 6.72 5.88 -0.56
N MET A 36 7.00 6.99 0.13
CA MET A 36 7.57 6.97 1.48
C MET A 36 6.64 6.30 2.49
N ALA A 37 5.33 6.51 2.37
CA ALA A 37 4.34 5.85 3.19
C ALA A 37 4.30 4.35 2.92
N TRP A 38 4.28 3.93 1.65
CA TRP A 38 4.33 2.52 1.27
C TRP A 38 5.59 1.82 1.78
N LEU A 39 6.78 2.41 1.53
CA LEU A 39 8.07 1.87 1.98
C LEU A 39 8.12 1.71 3.49
N THR A 40 7.52 2.63 4.23
CA THR A 40 7.37 2.49 5.68
C THR A 40 6.44 1.32 6.01
N VAL A 41 5.19 1.35 5.54
CA VAL A 41 4.14 0.40 5.91
C VAL A 41 4.59 -1.04 5.65
N GLN A 42 5.24 -1.31 4.50
CA GLN A 42 5.72 -2.65 4.18
C GLN A 42 6.76 -3.19 5.18
N THR A 43 7.63 -2.33 5.73
CA THR A 43 8.67 -2.75 6.69
C THR A 43 8.09 -3.10 8.06
N GLN A 44 6.87 -2.66 8.34
CA GLN A 44 6.19 -2.93 9.61
C GLN A 44 5.33 -4.19 9.56
N MET A 45 5.18 -4.83 8.40
CA MET A 45 4.40 -6.06 8.23
C MET A 45 5.20 -7.28 8.64
N THR A 46 4.60 -8.14 9.47
CA THR A 46 5.16 -9.42 9.90
C THR A 46 4.17 -10.56 9.65
N ARG A 47 4.60 -11.82 9.86
CA ARG A 47 3.71 -12.99 9.76
C ARG A 47 2.54 -12.96 10.74
N THR A 48 2.57 -12.09 11.76
CA THR A 48 1.49 -11.91 12.73
C THR A 48 0.68 -10.64 12.50
N GLY A 49 1.01 -9.83 11.48
CA GLY A 49 0.35 -8.56 11.20
C GLY A 49 1.30 -7.35 11.21
N PHE A 50 0.73 -6.16 11.10
CA PHE A 50 1.41 -4.87 11.18
C PHE A 50 1.80 -4.52 12.61
N ARG A 51 2.96 -3.90 12.75
CA ARG A 51 3.35 -3.16 13.95
C ARG A 51 2.77 -1.75 13.87
N TYR A 52 1.60 -1.56 14.47
CA TYR A 52 0.83 -0.33 14.35
C TYR A 52 1.57 0.91 14.86
N GLU A 53 2.42 0.78 15.88
CA GLU A 53 3.23 1.87 16.41
C GLU A 53 4.28 2.34 15.39
N GLY A 54 4.96 1.39 14.73
CA GLY A 54 5.94 1.69 13.70
C GLY A 54 5.31 2.28 12.44
N MET A 55 4.09 1.84 12.13
CA MET A 55 3.31 2.36 11.02
C MET A 55 2.84 3.80 11.28
N GLU A 56 2.30 4.09 12.46
CA GLU A 56 1.91 5.44 12.87
C GLU A 56 3.10 6.40 12.86
N ALA A 57 4.26 5.95 13.35
CA ALA A 57 5.49 6.73 13.31
C ALA A 57 5.90 7.10 11.89
N GLY A 58 5.87 6.16 10.95
CA GLY A 58 6.32 6.46 9.59
C GLY A 58 5.26 7.11 8.69
N LEU A 59 3.97 6.92 8.94
CA LEU A 59 2.92 7.77 8.34
C LEU A 59 3.15 9.23 8.72
N ARG A 60 3.41 9.49 10.01
CA ARG A 60 3.77 10.81 10.51
C ARG A 60 5.05 11.36 9.88
N MET A 61 6.09 10.54 9.70
CA MET A 61 7.32 10.95 8.99
C MET A 61 7.08 11.25 7.51
N ALA A 62 6.13 10.55 6.88
CA ALA A 62 5.69 10.82 5.52
C ALA A 62 4.70 12.00 5.44
N THR A 63 4.46 12.73 6.52
CA THR A 63 3.47 13.83 6.59
C THR A 63 2.04 13.41 6.26
N ILE A 64 1.72 12.13 6.47
CA ILE A 64 0.37 11.57 6.34
C ILE A 64 -0.27 11.51 7.72
N GLU A 65 -1.43 12.13 7.86
CA GLU A 65 -2.22 12.05 9.08
C GLU A 65 -2.79 10.63 9.25
N SER A 66 -2.55 10.02 10.41
CA SER A 66 -3.13 8.73 10.75
C SER A 66 -4.59 8.91 11.17
N THR A 67 -5.50 8.87 10.21
CA THR A 67 -6.94 8.98 10.46
C THR A 67 -7.56 7.62 10.77
N PRO A 68 -8.73 7.57 11.45
CA PRO A 68 -9.47 6.31 11.65
C PRO A 68 -9.80 5.59 10.33
N GLU A 69 -10.03 6.34 9.26
CA GLU A 69 -10.28 5.77 7.92
C GLU A 69 -9.03 5.07 7.37
N ILE A 70 -7.86 5.72 7.44
CA ILE A 70 -6.59 5.12 7.01
C ILE A 70 -6.29 3.87 7.84
N PHE A 71 -6.49 3.94 9.15
CA PHE A 71 -6.31 2.81 10.05
C PHE A 71 -7.20 1.61 9.68
N SER A 72 -8.48 1.86 9.38
CA SER A 72 -9.40 0.80 8.96
C SER A 72 -9.00 0.16 7.62
N LYS A 73 -8.55 0.96 6.64
CA LYS A 73 -8.05 0.44 5.37
C LYS A 73 -6.80 -0.42 5.55
N LEU A 74 -5.90 -0.04 6.45
CA LEU A 74 -4.70 -0.81 6.78
C LEU A 74 -5.05 -2.16 7.40
N GLN A 75 -6.05 -2.24 8.28
CA GLN A 75 -6.55 -3.50 8.83
C GLN A 75 -7.12 -4.43 7.75
N VAL A 76 -7.83 -3.88 6.76
CA VAL A 76 -8.34 -4.67 5.62
C VAL A 76 -7.18 -5.24 4.80
N MET A 77 -6.15 -4.44 4.53
CA MET A 77 -4.94 -4.89 3.82
C MET A 77 -4.19 -5.96 4.62
N GLU A 78 -4.03 -5.78 5.93
CA GLU A 78 -3.42 -6.76 6.84
C GLU A 78 -4.12 -8.11 6.74
N GLY A 79 -5.45 -8.13 6.86
CA GLY A 79 -6.24 -9.36 6.79
C GLY A 79 -6.09 -10.07 5.45
N ALA A 80 -6.08 -9.32 4.35
CA ALA A 80 -5.87 -9.88 3.02
C ALA A 80 -4.47 -10.51 2.87
N VAL A 81 -3.42 -9.83 3.34
CA VAL A 81 -2.04 -10.35 3.26
C VAL A 81 -1.85 -11.58 4.14
N LEU A 82 -2.36 -11.56 5.37
CA LEU A 82 -2.27 -12.70 6.28
C LEU A 82 -3.00 -13.92 5.72
N ALA A 83 -4.17 -13.74 5.09
CA ALA A 83 -4.90 -14.82 4.44
C ALA A 83 -4.06 -15.47 3.33
N VAL A 84 -3.41 -14.66 2.48
CA VAL A 84 -2.52 -15.16 1.41
C VAL A 84 -1.32 -15.91 2.01
N TRP A 85 -0.60 -15.32 2.96
CA TRP A 85 0.59 -15.94 3.55
C TRP A 85 0.29 -17.23 4.31
N ASN A 86 -0.85 -17.30 5.00
CA ASN A 86 -1.26 -18.50 5.72
C ASN A 86 -1.75 -19.60 4.77
N ASN A 87 -2.41 -19.25 3.66
CA ASN A 87 -2.84 -20.22 2.65
C ASN A 87 -1.69 -20.79 1.81
N HIS A 88 -0.57 -20.09 1.68
CA HIS A 88 0.65 -20.59 1.01
C HIS A 88 1.61 -21.36 1.94
N SER A 89 1.22 -21.61 3.18
CA SER A 89 2.03 -22.35 4.18
C SER A 89 1.56 -23.81 4.39
N THR A 90 0.69 -24.32 3.51
CA THR A 90 0.31 -25.73 3.36
C THR A 90 0.75 -26.28 2.02
#